data_AF-A0A395L703-F1
#
_entry.id   AF-A0A395L703-F1
#
_cell.length_a   1.000
_cell.length_b   1.000
_cell.length_c   1.000
_cell.angle_alpha   90.00
_cell.angle_beta   90.00
_cell.angle_gamma   90.00
#
_symmetry.space_group_name_H-M   'P 1'
#
loop_
_entity.id
_entity.type
_entity.pdbx_description
1 polymer ?
#
loop_
_entity_poly.entity_id
_entity_poly.type
_entity_poly.pdbx_seq_one_letter_code
_entity_poly.pdbx_strand_id
1 'polypeptide(L)'
;MTSISGGITGTGPYWTQPQPIYQIELHPSLLREIEGRNDSGAFKGYLVQIFDDVSSPPSGILEIALNPNAKCACAIYEAKRLSRPLSRRSSNAATKPIWFEARTPQQAANIFYQAIVDQAHDI
;
A
#
# COMPACT_ATOMS: atom_id res chain seq x y z
N MET A 1 0.95 41.39 -15.96
CA MET A 1 1.08 40.12 -16.73
C MET A 1 2.04 39.24 -15.95
N THR A 2 1.69 38.17 -15.24
CA THR A 2 0.42 37.45 -15.07
C THR A 2 0.56 36.74 -13.71
N SER A 3 -0.35 37.01 -12.78
CA SER A 3 -0.52 36.14 -11.61
C SER A 3 -0.98 34.77 -12.08
N ILE A 4 -0.35 33.71 -11.58
CA ILE A 4 -1.00 32.40 -11.51
C ILE A 4 -1.27 32.14 -10.03
N SER A 5 -2.48 32.52 -9.63
CA SER A 5 -3.15 32.02 -8.44
C SER A 5 -3.31 30.51 -8.59
N GLY A 6 -2.90 29.76 -7.57
CA GLY A 6 -3.05 28.32 -7.52
C GLY A 6 -2.49 27.76 -6.22
N GLY A 7 -2.91 28.34 -5.09
CA GLY A 7 -2.69 27.74 -3.79
C GLY A 7 -3.39 26.39 -3.75
N ILE A 8 -2.64 25.32 -3.99
CA ILE A 8 -3.06 24.00 -3.58
C ILE A 8 -2.64 23.93 -2.12
N THR A 9 -3.52 24.36 -1.22
CA THR A 9 -3.49 23.84 0.15
C THR A 9 -3.90 22.36 0.07
N GLY A 10 -2.97 21.55 -0.44
CA GLY A 10 -3.10 20.10 -0.64
C GLY A 10 -3.14 19.43 0.71
N THR A 11 -4.31 19.45 1.33
CA THR A 11 -4.58 18.89 2.65
C THR A 11 -5.05 17.44 2.50
N GLY A 12 -4.26 16.63 1.81
CA GLY A 12 -4.52 15.21 1.61
C GLY A 12 -3.25 14.44 1.26
N PRO A 13 -3.13 13.16 1.65
CA PRO A 13 -1.93 12.37 1.41
C PRO A 13 -1.67 12.21 -0.08
N TYR A 14 -0.42 12.40 -0.48
CA TYR A 14 0.08 12.04 -1.80
C TYR A 14 0.54 10.59 -1.78
N TRP A 15 0.24 9.81 -2.83
CA TRP A 15 0.81 8.47 -2.98
C TRP A 15 1.37 8.23 -4.36
N THR A 16 2.40 7.37 -4.43
CA THR A 16 2.98 6.95 -5.72
C THR A 16 2.06 6.03 -6.49
N GLN A 17 2.28 5.90 -7.79
CA GLN A 17 1.74 4.75 -8.53
C GLN A 17 2.31 3.44 -7.95
N PRO A 18 1.55 2.32 -7.98
CA PRO A 18 2.04 1.02 -7.53
C PRO A 18 3.32 0.61 -8.27
N GLN A 19 4.42 0.47 -7.53
CA GLN A 19 5.71 0.04 -8.06
C GLN A 19 5.83 -1.48 -7.95
N PRO A 20 6.21 -2.20 -9.02
CA PRO A 20 6.44 -3.63 -8.93
C PRO A 20 7.64 -3.92 -8.03
N ILE A 21 7.50 -4.92 -7.16
CA ILE A 21 8.58 -5.44 -6.30
C ILE A 21 8.65 -6.97 -6.44
N TYR A 22 9.75 -7.57 -6.01
CA TYR A 22 9.80 -9.02 -5.96
C TYR A 22 8.82 -9.54 -4.91
N GLN A 23 8.13 -10.65 -5.21
CA GLN A 23 7.17 -11.24 -4.27
C GLN A 23 7.80 -11.52 -2.91
N ILE A 24 9.05 -11.97 -2.87
CA ILE A 24 9.81 -12.25 -1.63
C ILE A 24 10.10 -11.00 -0.77
N GLU A 25 9.98 -9.80 -1.34
CA GLU A 25 10.14 -8.53 -0.63
C GLU A 25 8.87 -8.09 0.10
N LEU A 26 7.74 -8.77 -0.13
CA LEU A 26 6.49 -8.50 0.56
C LEU A 26 6.60 -8.78 2.06
N HIS A 27 5.79 -8.06 2.84
CA HIS A 27 5.69 -8.26 4.27
C HIS A 27 5.40 -9.73 4.61
N PRO A 28 6.07 -10.33 5.62
CA PRO A 28 5.93 -11.75 5.94
C PRO A 28 4.50 -12.22 6.22
N SER A 29 3.62 -11.32 6.67
CA SER A 29 2.20 -11.63 6.84
C SER A 29 1.48 -11.83 5.51
N LEU A 30 1.78 -11.04 4.46
CA LEU A 30 1.23 -11.26 3.12
C LEU A 30 1.73 -12.56 2.52
N LEU A 31 3.04 -12.83 2.68
CA LEU A 31 3.64 -14.07 2.21
C LEU A 31 2.90 -15.28 2.79
N ARG A 32 2.67 -15.29 4.11
CA ARG A 32 1.89 -16.35 4.76
C ARG A 32 0.46 -16.50 4.22
N GLU A 33 -0.22 -15.39 3.94
CA GLU A 33 -1.58 -15.43 3.40
C GLU A 33 -1.64 -16.04 1.99
N ILE A 34 -0.66 -15.74 1.13
CA ILE A 34 -0.65 -16.23 -0.26
C ILE A 34 -0.03 -17.61 -0.40
N GLU A 35 0.94 -17.99 0.44
CA GLU A 35 1.59 -19.31 0.44
C GLU A 35 0.60 -20.45 0.67
N GLY A 36 -0.46 -20.21 1.47
CA GLY A 36 -1.51 -21.19 1.74
C GLY A 36 -2.44 -21.49 0.56
N ARG A 37 -2.26 -20.82 -0.59
CA ARG A 37 -3.17 -20.95 -1.75
C ARG A 37 -2.55 -21.77 -2.88
N ASN A 38 -3.42 -22.49 -3.59
CA ASN A 38 -3.04 -23.28 -4.77
C ASN A 38 -2.50 -22.43 -5.94
N ASP A 39 -2.80 -21.13 -5.96
CA ASP A 39 -2.39 -20.16 -6.97
C ASP A 39 -1.28 -19.20 -6.48
N SER A 40 -0.56 -19.55 -5.41
CA SER A 40 0.46 -18.71 -4.76
C SER A 40 1.52 -18.14 -5.72
N GLY A 41 1.93 -18.92 -6.73
CA GLY A 41 2.92 -18.51 -7.74
C GLY A 41 2.40 -17.52 -8.78
N ALA A 42 1.10 -17.25 -8.84
CA ALA A 42 0.50 -16.28 -9.76
C ALA A 42 0.42 -14.86 -9.17
N PHE A 43 0.74 -14.70 -7.89
CA PHE A 43 0.73 -13.40 -7.21
C PHE A 43 1.96 -12.57 -7.59
N LYS A 44 1.72 -11.28 -7.84
CA LYS A 44 2.77 -10.28 -8.07
C LYS A 44 2.76 -9.25 -6.94
N GLY A 45 3.94 -8.87 -6.48
CA GLY A 45 4.13 -7.88 -5.42
C GLY A 45 4.15 -6.45 -5.96
N TYR A 46 3.49 -5.54 -5.24
CA TYR A 46 3.52 -4.11 -5.52
C TYR A 46 3.65 -3.31 -4.22
N LEU A 47 4.32 -2.16 -4.31
CA LEU A 47 4.49 -1.22 -3.21
C LEU A 47 3.98 0.17 -3.61
N VAL A 48 3.23 0.80 -2.71
CA VAL A 48 2.79 2.19 -2.82
C VAL A 48 3.35 2.96 -1.63
N GLN A 49 3.97 4.11 -1.87
CA GLN A 49 4.46 4.99 -0.82
C GLN A 49 3.43 6.09 -0.57
N ILE A 50 3.11 6.34 0.70
CA ILE A 50 2.20 7.39 1.16
C ILE A 50 3.03 8.49 1.80
N PHE A 51 2.69 9.74 1.51
CA PHE A 51 3.39 10.94 1.95
C PHE A 51 2.41 11.93 2.55
N ASP A 52 2.73 12.45 3.74
CA ASP A 52 1.98 13.57 4.34
C ASP A 52 2.36 14.90 3.67
N ASP A 53 3.60 14.99 3.19
CA ASP A 53 4.14 16.11 2.42
C ASP A 53 5.10 15.56 1.34
N VAL A 54 5.02 16.12 0.13
CA VAL A 54 5.80 15.69 -1.05
C VAL A 54 7.31 15.93 -0.90
N SER A 55 7.71 16.83 -0.01
CA SER A 55 9.13 17.10 0.27
C SER A 55 9.70 16.20 1.38
N SER A 56 8.85 15.43 2.04
CA SER A 56 9.20 14.58 3.17
C SER A 56 9.38 13.11 2.76
N PRO A 57 10.09 12.29 3.56
CA PRO A 57 10.08 10.84 3.37
C PRO A 57 8.65 10.26 3.49
N PRO A 58 8.37 9.08 2.90
CA PRO A 58 7.06 8.45 3.03
C PRO A 58 6.66 8.27 4.51
N SER A 59 5.43 8.67 4.85
CA SER A 59 4.81 8.48 6.17
C SER A 59 4.27 7.07 6.35
N GLY A 60 4.02 6.36 5.25
CA GLY A 60 3.64 4.95 5.28
C GLY A 60 3.80 4.27 3.93
N ILE A 61 3.49 2.98 3.91
CA ILE A 61 3.55 2.16 2.71
C ILE A 61 2.36 1.21 2.65
N LEU A 62 1.86 0.96 1.44
CA LEU A 62 0.95 -0.14 1.15
C LEU A 62 1.73 -1.21 0.41
N GLU A 63 1.60 -2.45 0.86
CA GLU A 63 2.11 -3.62 0.17
C GLU A 63 0.95 -4.44 -0.34
N ILE A 64 1.03 -4.87 -1.60
CA ILE A 64 -0.07 -5.52 -2.30
C ILE A 64 0.47 -6.79 -2.99
N ALA A 65 -0.16 -7.92 -2.69
CA ALA A 65 -0.06 -9.14 -3.49
C ALA A 65 -1.28 -9.22 -4.40
N LEU A 66 -1.09 -9.14 -5.72
CA LEU A 66 -2.18 -9.18 -6.72
C LEU A 66 -2.08 -10.43 -7.59
N ASN A 67 -3.16 -11.20 -7.69
CA ASN A 67 -3.35 -12.20 -8.73
C ASN A 67 -4.43 -11.71 -9.72
N PRO A 68 -4.04 -11.12 -10.87
CA PRO A 68 -4.98 -10.56 -11.83
C PRO A 68 -5.84 -11.64 -12.51
N ASN A 69 -5.35 -12.87 -12.60
CA ASN A 69 -6.08 -13.99 -13.21
C ASN A 69 -7.24 -14.43 -12.32
N ALA A 70 -7.00 -14.52 -11.01
CA ALA A 70 -8.02 -14.82 -10.01
C ALA A 70 -8.83 -13.58 -9.57
N LYS A 71 -8.52 -12.40 -10.10
CA LYS A 71 -9.17 -11.11 -9.81
C LYS A 71 -9.18 -10.78 -8.31
N CYS A 72 -8.14 -11.17 -7.59
CA CYS A 72 -8.04 -10.96 -6.15
C CYS A 72 -6.70 -10.33 -5.77
N ALA A 73 -6.73 -9.58 -4.67
CA ALA A 73 -5.54 -9.04 -4.04
C ALA A 73 -5.63 -9.20 -2.53
N CYS A 74 -4.46 -9.25 -1.90
CA CYS A 74 -4.27 -9.16 -0.46
C CYS A 74 -3.30 -8.03 -0.17
N ALA A 75 -3.62 -7.15 0.77
CA ALA A 75 -2.76 -6.00 1.06
C ALA A 75 -2.65 -5.68 2.56
N ILE A 76 -1.59 -4.99 2.93
CA ILE A 76 -1.35 -4.45 4.28
C ILE A 76 -0.84 -3.02 4.15
N TYR A 77 -1.12 -2.21 5.16
CA TYR A 77 -0.48 -0.92 5.38
C TYR A 77 0.48 -0.98 6.54
N GLU A 78 1.67 -0.39 6.37
CA GLU A 78 2.59 -0.12 7.46
C GLU A 78 2.79 1.39 7.63
N ALA A 79 2.47 1.89 8.83
CA ALA A 79 2.85 3.24 9.21
C ALA A 79 4.36 3.31 9.46
N LYS A 80 5.07 4.17 8.73
CA LYS A 80 6.51 4.34 8.93
C LYS A 80 6.73 5.21 10.17
N ARG A 81 7.23 4.61 11.26
CA ARG A 81 7.80 5.41 12.35
C ARG A 81 9.13 5.99 11.86
N LEU A 82 9.31 7.31 12.00
CA LEU A 82 10.47 8.12 11.55
C LEU A 82 11.86 7.59 12.01
N SER A 83 11.92 6.57 12.86
CA SER A 83 13.14 6.10 13.53
C SER A 83 13.63 4.71 13.12
N ARG A 84 13.11 4.06 12.06
CA ARG A 84 13.61 2.72 11.64
C ARG A 84 14.01 2.58 10.16
N PRO A 85 15.20 1.99 9.89
CA PRO A 85 15.60 1.59 8.54
C PRO A 85 14.64 0.55 7.93
N LEU A 86 14.41 0.66 6.62
CA LEU A 86 13.57 -0.25 5.82
C LEU A 86 14.03 -1.73 5.89
N SER A 87 15.27 -1.98 6.32
CA SER A 87 15.90 -3.29 6.41
C SER A 87 15.51 -4.12 7.64
N ARG A 88 14.66 -3.59 8.54
CA ARG A 88 14.09 -4.34 9.67
C ARG A 88 12.57 -4.16 9.76
N ARG A 89 11.83 -4.62 8.73
CA ARG A 89 10.36 -4.73 8.74
C ARG A 89 9.90 -5.86 9.66
N SER A 90 10.01 -5.62 10.95
CA SER A 90 9.19 -6.25 11.97
C SER A 90 8.54 -5.08 12.69
N SER A 91 7.62 -4.38 12.01
CA SER A 91 6.91 -3.26 12.60
C SER A 91 5.62 -3.78 13.24
N ASN A 92 5.43 -3.52 14.54
CA ASN A 92 4.19 -3.80 15.27
C ASN A 92 3.05 -2.84 14.86
N ALA A 93 3.17 -2.13 13.73
CA ALA A 93 2.27 -1.07 13.26
C ALA A 93 1.72 -1.37 11.86
N ALA A 94 1.77 -2.64 11.45
CA ALA A 94 1.12 -3.12 10.25
C ALA A 94 -0.38 -3.41 10.52
N THR A 95 -1.24 -3.10 9.55
CA THR A 95 -2.62 -3.62 9.57
C THR A 95 -2.62 -5.14 9.40
N LYS A 96 -3.73 -5.79 9.74
CA LYS A 96 -3.94 -7.17 9.30
C LYS A 96 -4.01 -7.21 7.77
N PRO A 97 -3.59 -8.31 7.12
CA PRO A 97 -3.83 -8.50 5.70
C PRO A 97 -5.32 -8.45 5.39
N ILE A 98 -5.70 -7.74 4.33
CA ILE A 98 -7.09 -7.63 3.87
C ILE A 98 -7.18 -8.18 2.46
N TRP A 99 -8.11 -9.11 2.26
CA TRP A 99 -8.46 -9.67 0.96
C TRP A 99 -9.59 -8.89 0.30
N PHE A 100 -9.46 -8.62 -1.00
CA PHE A 100 -10.48 -7.93 -1.78
C PHE A 100 -10.36 -8.26 -3.27
N GLU A 101 -11.39 -7.93 -4.04
CA GLU A 101 -11.39 -8.09 -5.50
C GLU A 101 -10.63 -6.95 -6.18
N ALA A 102 -9.69 -7.30 -7.05
CA ALA A 102 -8.96 -6.34 -7.87
C ALA A 102 -8.37 -7.00 -9.12
N ARG A 103 -8.29 -6.25 -10.22
CA ARG A 103 -7.73 -6.73 -11.50
C ARG A 103 -6.45 -6.04 -11.90
N THR A 104 -6.23 -4.82 -11.39
CA THR A 104 -5.05 -4.01 -11.71
C THR A 104 -4.39 -3.53 -10.42
N PRO A 105 -3.07 -3.24 -10.45
CA PRO A 105 -2.37 -2.71 -9.27
C PRO A 105 -2.97 -1.38 -8.81
N GLN A 106 -3.34 -0.50 -9.74
CA GLN A 106 -3.94 0.79 -9.40
C GLN A 106 -5.32 0.62 -8.76
N GLN A 107 -6.14 -0.28 -9.29
CA GLN A 107 -7.43 -0.59 -8.67
C GLN A 107 -7.23 -1.14 -7.26
N ALA A 108 -6.27 -2.04 -7.07
CA ALA A 108 -5.99 -2.63 -5.77
C ALA A 108 -5.55 -1.58 -4.74
N ALA A 109 -4.66 -0.67 -5.14
CA ALA A 109 -4.21 0.44 -4.30
C ALA A 109 -5.37 1.36 -3.88
N ASN A 110 -6.23 1.75 -4.85
CA ASN A 110 -7.36 2.62 -4.57
C ASN A 110 -8.38 1.98 -3.61
N ILE A 111 -8.73 0.71 -3.84
CA ILE A 111 -9.69 -0.03 -2.99
C ILE A 111 -9.14 -0.17 -1.57
N PHE A 112 -7.88 -0.58 -1.44
CA PHE A 112 -7.29 -0.82 -0.14
C PHE A 112 -7.09 0.47 0.65
N TYR A 113 -6.67 1.55 -0.01
CA TYR A 113 -6.59 2.87 0.62
C TYR A 113 -7.95 3.32 1.17
N GLN A 114 -9.01 3.19 0.36
CA GLN A 114 -10.37 3.53 0.82
C GLN A 114 -10.78 2.70 2.03
N ALA A 115 -10.51 1.39 2.02
CA ALA A 115 -10.83 0.50 3.15
C ALA A 115 -10.13 0.91 4.46
N ILE A 116 -8.90 1.44 4.38
CA ILE A 116 -8.18 1.96 5.55
C ILE A 116 -8.77 3.29 6.02
N VAL A 117 -9.07 4.19 5.08
CA VAL A 117 -9.69 5.47 5.41
C VAL A 117 -11.04 5.26 6.09
N ASP A 118 -11.88 4.36 5.57
CA ASP A 118 -13.18 4.04 6.15
C ASP A 118 -13.03 3.48 7.58
N GLN A 119 -12.10 2.52 7.78
CA GLN A 119 -11.80 1.98 9.11
C GLN A 119 -11.33 3.04 10.11
N ALA A 120 -10.61 4.08 9.66
CA ALA A 120 -10.16 5.15 10.52
C ALA A 120 -11.28 6.11 10.96
N HIS A 121 -12.37 6.21 10.18
CA HIS A 121 -13.53 7.04 10.51
C HIS A 121 -14.51 6.35 11.48
N ASP A 122 -14.45 5.02 11.58
CA ASP A 122 -15.32 4.21 12.46
C ASP A 122 -14.83 4.14 13.92
N ILE A 123 -13.80 4.91 14.30
CA ILE A 123 -13.18 4.94 15.63
C ILE A 123 -13.47 6.28 16.31
#